data_AF-A0A256YKU1-F1
#
_entry.id   AF-A0A256YKU1-F1
#
_cell.length_a   1.000
_cell.length_b   1.000
_cell.length_c   1.000
_cell.angle_alpha   90.00
_cell.angle_beta   90.00
_cell.angle_gamma   90.00
#
_symmetry.space_group_name_H-M   'P 1'
#
loop_
_entity.id
_entity.type
_entity.pdbx_description
1 polymer ?
#
loop_
_entity_poly.entity_id
_entity_poly.type
_entity_poly.pdbx_seq_one_letter_code
_entity_poly.pdbx_strand_id
1 'polypeptide(L)'
;MGRRRKKYKKVVKRIKKIPDIFQCPHCSMKTLTIKFDKINVPGFKLAKITCGTCGLYAEMQVPDIYENVDVYAKFLDRYEAGDIEVEFRKISEAGEVVGESS
;
A
#
# COMPACT_ATOMS: atom_id res chain seq x y z
N MET A 1 -4.52 -28.82 -53.44
CA MET A 1 -4.18 -27.45 -53.00
C MET A 1 -4.94 -27.10 -51.71
N GLY A 2 -4.46 -27.58 -50.55
CA GLY A 2 -5.11 -27.32 -49.26
C GLY A 2 -4.49 -26.10 -48.59
N ARG A 3 -5.15 -24.94 -48.66
CA ARG A 3 -4.71 -23.72 -47.95
C ARG A 3 -4.76 -23.98 -46.45
N ARG A 4 -3.60 -24.20 -45.83
CA ARG A 4 -3.40 -24.36 -44.38
C ARG A 4 -3.98 -23.11 -43.69
N ARG A 5 -5.13 -23.25 -43.01
CA ARG A 5 -5.75 -22.17 -42.23
C ARG A 5 -4.72 -21.67 -41.20
N LYS A 6 -4.29 -20.42 -41.31
CA LYS A 6 -3.48 -19.75 -40.28
C LYS A 6 -4.27 -19.79 -38.98
N LYS A 7 -3.78 -20.53 -37.97
CA LYS A 7 -4.34 -20.52 -36.61
C LYS A 7 -4.35 -19.07 -36.11
N TYR A 8 -5.53 -18.52 -35.90
CA TYR A 8 -5.70 -17.19 -35.34
C TYR A 8 -5.07 -17.17 -33.94
N LYS A 9 -3.96 -16.44 -33.76
CA LYS A 9 -3.38 -16.23 -32.43
C LYS A 9 -4.35 -15.33 -31.67
N LYS A 10 -5.11 -15.91 -30.74
CA LYS A 10 -5.95 -15.14 -29.81
C LYS A 10 -5.05 -14.16 -29.08
N VAL A 11 -5.20 -12.87 -29.36
CA VAL A 11 -4.45 -11.82 -28.68
C VAL A 11 -4.88 -11.86 -27.22
N VAL A 12 -3.99 -12.33 -26.34
CA VAL A 12 -4.23 -12.35 -24.91
C VAL A 12 -4.31 -10.89 -24.47
N LYS A 13 -5.53 -10.40 -24.19
CA LYS A 13 -5.72 -9.06 -23.63
C LYS A 13 -5.00 -9.01 -22.29
N ARG A 14 -4.11 -8.02 -22.11
CA ARG A 14 -3.43 -7.82 -20.83
C ARG A 14 -4.48 -7.52 -19.77
N ILE A 15 -4.53 -8.35 -18.73
CA ILE A 15 -5.38 -8.14 -17.57
C ILE A 15 -4.88 -6.84 -16.90
N LYS A 16 -5.75 -5.86 -16.72
CA LYS A 16 -5.42 -4.61 -16.02
C LYS A 16 -5.11 -4.99 -14.57
N LYS A 17 -3.86 -4.81 -14.15
CA LYS A 17 -3.47 -5.02 -12.76
C LYS A 17 -3.92 -3.82 -11.95
N ILE A 18 -4.41 -4.09 -10.74
CA ILE A 18 -4.67 -3.05 -9.73
C ILE A 18 -3.32 -2.36 -9.46
N PRO A 19 -3.26 -1.02 -9.40
CA PRO A 19 -2.01 -0.33 -9.13
C PRO A 19 -1.52 -0.64 -7.71
N ASP A 20 -0.27 -1.08 -7.60
CA ASP A 20 0.38 -1.39 -6.31
C ASP A 20 0.96 -0.14 -5.61
N ILE A 21 0.96 1.00 -6.29
CA ILE A 21 1.64 2.23 -5.87
C ILE A 21 0.61 3.35 -5.65
N PHE A 22 0.60 3.91 -4.44
CA PHE A 22 -0.34 4.96 -4.03
C PHE A 22 0.35 6.29 -3.70
N GLN A 23 -0.43 7.37 -3.61
CA GLN A 23 0.06 8.72 -3.33
C GLN A 23 0.13 9.01 -1.82
N CYS A 24 1.27 9.46 -1.32
CA CYS A 24 1.42 9.79 0.09
C CYS A 24 0.76 11.13 0.44
N PRO A 25 -0.05 11.23 1.51
CA PRO A 25 -0.63 12.51 1.95
C PRO A 25 0.41 13.48 2.51
N HIS A 26 1.54 12.96 3.02
CA HIS A 26 2.58 13.78 3.64
C HIS A 26 3.55 14.41 2.64
N CYS A 27 4.04 13.64 1.65
CA CYS A 27 5.07 14.09 0.72
C CYS A 27 4.60 14.21 -0.73
N SER A 28 3.29 14.02 -0.99
CA SER A 28 2.67 14.08 -2.32
C SER A 28 3.24 13.12 -3.38
N MET A 29 4.21 12.28 -3.02
CA MET A 29 4.90 11.36 -3.92
C MET A 29 4.15 10.02 -4.02
N LYS A 30 4.17 9.42 -5.22
CA LYS A 30 3.57 8.10 -5.48
C LYS A 30 4.54 6.98 -5.15
N THR A 31 4.80 6.77 -3.86
CA THR A 31 5.75 5.76 -3.35
C THR A 31 5.21 4.98 -2.16
N LEU A 32 3.90 5.09 -1.87
CA LEU A 32 3.25 4.28 -0.84
C LEU A 32 3.06 2.85 -1.34
N THR A 33 3.57 1.91 -0.55
CA THR A 33 3.43 0.48 -0.75
C THR A 33 2.68 -0.13 0.42
N ILE A 34 1.72 -1.01 0.13
CA ILE A 34 0.92 -1.71 1.12
C ILE A 34 1.27 -3.19 1.07
N LYS A 35 1.70 -3.73 2.20
CA LYS A 35 2.00 -5.15 2.38
C LYS A 35 0.98 -5.76 3.33
N PHE A 36 0.51 -6.95 2.99
CA PHE A 36 -0.39 -7.71 3.85
C PHE A 36 0.38 -8.86 4.49
N ASP A 37 0.41 -8.88 5.82
CA ASP A 37 0.87 -10.02 6.59
C ASP A 37 -0.34 -10.78 7.15
N LYS A 38 -0.27 -12.11 7.08
CA LYS A 38 -1.30 -12.97 7.66
C LYS A 38 -1.13 -13.03 9.17
N ILE A 39 -2.19 -12.76 9.91
CA ILE A 39 -2.24 -12.94 11.36
C ILE A 39 -3.01 -14.24 11.63
N ASN A 40 -2.74 -14.92 12.73
CA ASN A 40 -3.48 -16.10 13.19
C ASN A 40 -4.95 -15.85 13.59
N VAL A 41 -5.45 -14.61 13.44
CA VAL A 41 -6.84 -14.27 13.76
C VAL A 41 -7.73 -14.56 12.54
N PRO A 42 -8.79 -15.39 12.68
CA PRO A 42 -9.65 -15.72 11.54
C PRO A 42 -10.35 -14.46 11.02
N GLY A 43 -10.18 -14.18 9.72
CA GLY A 43 -10.84 -13.07 9.02
C GLY A 43 -10.11 -11.72 9.03
N PHE A 44 -8.94 -11.63 9.68
CA PHE A 44 -8.16 -10.40 9.76
C PHE A 44 -6.74 -10.58 9.21
N LYS A 45 -6.22 -9.53 8.60
CA LYS A 45 -4.84 -9.42 8.13
C LYS A 45 -4.21 -8.12 8.62
N LEU A 46 -2.88 -8.15 8.80
CA LEU A 46 -2.11 -6.97 9.15
C LEU A 46 -1.74 -6.25 7.86
N ALA A 47 -2.23 -5.04 7.66
CA ALA A 47 -1.81 -4.18 6.58
C ALA A 47 -0.68 -3.27 7.07
N LYS A 48 0.51 -3.43 6.51
CA LYS A 48 1.67 -2.54 6.69
C LYS A 48 1.74 -1.58 5.54
N ILE A 49 1.63 -0.30 5.84
CA ILE A 49 1.69 0.80 4.89
C ILE A 49 3.07 1.42 5.05
N THR A 50 3.82 1.53 3.95
CA THR A 50 5.18 2.06 3.98
C THR A 50 5.40 3.03 2.82
N CYS A 51 5.87 4.25 3.13
CA CYS A 51 6.27 5.22 2.12
C CYS A 51 7.80 5.23 1.97
N GLY A 52 8.29 5.00 0.75
CA GLY A 52 9.74 5.04 0.46
C GLY A 52 10.36 6.44 0.48
N THR A 53 9.57 7.51 0.55
CA THR A 53 10.06 8.89 0.45
C THR A 53 10.19 9.59 1.80
N CYS A 54 9.12 9.59 2.60
CA CYS A 54 9.12 10.24 3.92
C CYS A 54 9.45 9.26 5.06
N GLY A 55 9.52 7.95 4.79
CA GLY A 55 9.72 6.94 5.82
C GLY A 55 8.49 6.65 6.67
N LEU A 56 7.30 7.07 6.21
CA LEU A 56 6.03 6.80 6.89
C LEU A 56 5.80 5.30 6.95
N TYR A 57 5.64 4.78 8.16
CA TYR A 57 5.26 3.41 8.45
C TYR A 57 3.99 3.45 9.30
N ALA A 58 2.97 2.70 8.88
CA ALA A 58 1.75 2.54 9.66
C ALA A 58 1.30 1.10 9.56
N GLU A 59 0.77 0.58 10.66
CA GLU A 59 0.20 -0.76 10.71
C GLU A 59 -1.26 -0.70 11.13
N MET A 60 -2.09 -1.45 10.40
CA MET A 60 -3.52 -1.51 10.67
C MET A 60 -4.00 -2.95 10.52
N GLN A 61 -4.81 -3.40 11.48
CA GLN A 61 -5.56 -4.64 11.32
C GLN A 61 -6.80 -4.36 10.45
N VAL A 62 -6.89 -5.06 9.32
CA VAL A 62 -8.01 -4.94 8.38
C VAL A 62 -8.60 -6.31 8.08
N PRO A 63 -9.88 -6.39 7.70
CA PRO A 63 -10.47 -7.66 7.28
C PRO A 63 -9.77 -8.23 6.04
N ASP A 64 -9.73 -9.56 5.91
CA ASP A 64 -9.03 -10.22 4.80
C ASP A 64 -9.60 -9.88 3.41
N ILE A 65 -10.87 -9.48 3.36
CA ILE A 65 -11.61 -9.10 2.16
C ILE A 65 -11.06 -7.80 1.53
N TYR A 66 -10.39 -6.94 2.31
CA TYR A 66 -9.97 -5.61 1.87
C TYR A 66 -8.83 -5.67 0.85
N GLU A 67 -8.93 -4.95 -0.25
CA GLU A 67 -7.82 -4.82 -1.20
C GLU A 67 -6.87 -3.68 -0.81
N ASN A 68 -5.75 -3.54 -1.52
CA ASN A 68 -4.79 -2.45 -1.31
C ASN A 68 -5.48 -1.07 -1.35
N VAL A 69 -6.46 -0.91 -2.24
CA VAL A 69 -7.21 0.34 -2.41
C VAL A 69 -8.06 0.66 -1.18
N ASP A 70 -8.75 -0.33 -0.61
CA ASP A 70 -9.61 -0.11 0.55
C ASP A 70 -8.80 0.27 1.80
N VAL A 71 -7.62 -0.36 1.96
CA VAL A 71 -6.68 0.01 3.03
C VAL A 71 -6.17 1.43 2.85
N TYR A 72 -5.83 1.80 1.62
CA TYR A 72 -5.36 3.15 1.31
C TYR A 72 -6.41 4.21 1.64
N ALA A 73 -7.68 3.99 1.25
CA ALA A 73 -8.78 4.90 1.57
C ALA A 73 -8.92 5.08 3.10
N LYS A 74 -9.03 3.98 3.85
CA LYS A 74 -9.12 4.03 5.32
C LYS A 74 -7.92 4.70 5.97
N PHE A 75 -6.73 4.50 5.41
CA PHE A 75 -5.52 5.15 5.90
C PHE A 75 -5.58 6.65 5.69
N LEU A 76 -6.01 7.13 4.51
CA LEU A 76 -6.18 8.56 4.24
C LEU A 76 -7.18 9.19 5.20
N ASP A 77 -8.36 8.57 5.37
CA ASP A 77 -9.40 9.10 6.26
C ASP A 77 -8.88 9.25 7.70
N ARG A 78 -8.16 8.24 8.20
CA ARG A 78 -7.57 8.28 9.54
C ARG A 78 -6.39 9.24 9.66
N TYR A 79 -5.60 9.39 8.60
CA TYR A 79 -4.48 10.34 8.55
C TYR A 79 -4.99 11.79 8.55
N GLU A 80 -6.08 12.07 7.82
CA GLU A 80 -6.73 13.37 7.80
C GLU A 80 -7.44 13.68 9.13
N ALA A 81 -8.02 12.67 9.78
CA ALA A 81 -8.59 12.80 11.12
C ALA A 81 -7.54 13.06 12.23
N GLY A 82 -6.26 12.76 11.98
CA GLY A 82 -5.19 12.93 12.96
C GLY A 82 -5.10 11.81 14.01
N ASP A 83 -5.88 10.74 13.87
CA ASP A 83 -6.03 9.64 14.83
C ASP A 83 -5.12 8.43 14.54
N ILE A 84 -4.06 8.60 13.74
CA ILE A 84 -3.24 7.47 13.29
C ILE A 84 -1.84 7.46 13.92
N GLU A 85 -1.48 6.29 14.45
CA GLU A 85 -0.12 5.98 14.89
C GLU A 85 0.75 5.74 13.65
N VAL A 86 1.37 6.82 13.16
CA VAL A 86 2.40 6.76 12.11
C VAL A 86 3.78 6.77 12.76
N GLU A 87 4.53 5.70 12.55
CA GLU A 87 5.95 5.66 12.88
C GLU A 87 6.74 6.17 11.67
N PHE A 88 7.57 7.19 11.86
CA PHE A 88 8.53 7.60 10.83
C PHE A 88 9.82 6.83 11.04
N ARG A 89 9.96 5.69 10.34
CA ARG A 89 11.18 4.90 10.39
C ARG A 89 12.21 5.50 9.43
N LYS A 90 12.72 6.69 9.77
CA LYS A 90 13.97 7.17 9.18
C LYS A 90 15.10 6.28 9.70
N ILE A 91 15.85 5.67 8.79
CA ILE A 91 17.15 5.09 9.13
C ILE A 91 18.01 6.29 9.54
N SER A 92 18.16 6.47 10.84
CA SER A 92 19.04 7.45 11.43
C SER A 92 20.48 7.05 11.13
N GLU A 93 21.09 7.68 10.15
CA GLU A 93 22.43 8.21 10.40
C GLU A 93 22.23 9.61 11.00
N ALA A 94 22.57 9.70 12.29
CA ALA A 94 22.71 10.89 13.14
C ALA A 94 21.45 11.72 13.49
N GLY A 95 21.19 11.83 14.80
CA GLY A 95 20.79 13.05 15.52
C GLY A 95 19.52 13.78 15.09
N GLU A 96 18.45 13.65 15.88
CA GLU A 96 17.86 14.74 16.67
C GLU A 96 16.52 14.27 17.23
N VAL A 97 16.41 14.36 18.56
CA VAL A 97 15.16 14.30 19.29
C VAL A 97 14.33 15.50 18.87
N VAL A 98 13.10 15.28 18.43
CA VAL A 98 12.09 16.35 18.39
C VAL A 98 11.04 15.97 19.40
N GLY A 99 11.19 16.55 20.59
CA GLY A 99 10.14 16.62 21.59
C GLY A 99 9.20 17.78 21.28
N GLU A 100 7.91 17.54 21.51
CA GLU A 100 6.90 18.34 22.23
C GLU A 100 5.52 17.85 21.76
N SER A 101 4.59 17.47 22.64
CA SER A 101 3.86 18.30 23.62
C SER A 101 3.20 17.35 24.64
N SER A 102 2.96 17.62 25.93
CA SER A 102 2.66 18.86 26.66
C SER A 102 3.22 18.85 28.08
#